data_AF-A0A060CHA4-F1
#
_entry.id   AF-A0A060CHA4-F1
#
_cell.length_a   1.000
_cell.length_b   1.000
_cell.length_c   1.000
_cell.angle_alpha   90.00
_cell.angle_beta   90.00
_cell.angle_gamma   90.00
#
_symmetry.space_group_name_H-M   'P 1'
#
loop_
_entity.id
_entity.type
_entity.pdbx_description
1 polymer ?
#
loop_
_entity_poly.entity_id
_entity_poly.type
_entity_poly.pdbx_seq_one_letter_code
_entity_poly.pdbx_strand_id
1 'polypeptide(L)'
;MSRDNARTPMQWDTSEHAGFTQGQPWFKLNSNYHEINVAQALADKNSVFYYYQQMIKLRHQLAVIRYGSFKPLELADPAVLAYQRD
;
A
#
# COMPACT_ATOMS: atom_id res chain seq x y z
N MET A 1 -12.39 -1.31 -15.27
CA MET A 1 -12.32 -1.53 -13.80
C MET A 1 -13.38 -0.66 -13.12
N SER A 2 -14.13 -1.18 -12.14
CA SER A 2 -15.13 -0.39 -11.39
C SER A 2 -14.48 0.39 -10.25
N ARG A 3 -15.06 1.53 -9.86
CA ARG A 3 -14.68 2.29 -8.66
C ARG A 3 -14.82 1.45 -7.39
N ASP A 4 -15.70 0.45 -7.41
CA ASP A 4 -16.01 -0.37 -6.26
C ASP A 4 -14.83 -1.28 -5.84
N ASN A 5 -13.89 -1.54 -6.74
CA ASN A 5 -12.65 -2.25 -6.41
C ASN A 5 -11.85 -1.53 -5.30
N ALA A 6 -11.92 -0.20 -5.23
CA ALA A 6 -11.23 0.59 -4.21
C ALA A 6 -12.10 0.92 -2.99
N ARG A 7 -13.34 0.42 -2.94
CA ARG A 7 -14.34 0.76 -1.91
C ARG A 7 -14.78 -0.45 -1.10
N THR A 8 -14.20 -1.63 -1.32
CA THR A 8 -14.42 -2.75 -0.41
C THR A 8 -13.98 -2.36 1.00
N PRO A 9 -14.66 -2.84 2.06
CA PRO A 9 -14.30 -2.49 3.42
C PRO A 9 -12.84 -2.81 3.77
N MET A 10 -12.26 -2.02 4.67
CA MET A 10 -10.88 -2.20 5.13
C MET A 10 -10.71 -3.54 5.86
N GLN A 11 -9.59 -4.22 5.61
CA GLN A 11 -9.27 -5.52 6.18
C GLN A 11 -8.39 -5.33 7.43
N TRP A 12 -9.00 -5.15 8.61
CA TRP A 12 -8.28 -4.91 9.86
C TRP A 12 -7.64 -6.18 10.40
N ASP A 13 -8.38 -7.28 10.43
CA ASP A 13 -7.92 -8.57 10.95
C ASP A 13 -8.70 -9.74 10.31
N THR A 14 -8.57 -10.94 10.86
CA THR A 14 -9.21 -12.16 10.37
C THR A 14 -10.56 -12.46 11.02
N SER A 15 -11.09 -11.56 11.85
CA SER A 15 -12.39 -11.72 12.51
C SER A 15 -13.55 -11.50 11.53
N GLU A 16 -14.78 -11.68 12.01
CA GLU A 16 -15.97 -11.43 11.21
C GLU A 16 -15.93 -10.03 10.57
N HIS A 17 -16.33 -9.98 9.30
CA HIS A 17 -16.24 -8.79 8.47
C HIS A 17 -14.86 -8.13 8.39
N ALA A 18 -13.79 -8.92 8.52
CA ALA A 18 -12.41 -8.46 8.55
C ALA A 18 -12.13 -7.41 9.65
N GLY A 19 -12.90 -7.43 10.73
CA GLY A 19 -12.83 -6.42 11.80
C GLY A 19 -13.35 -5.04 11.39
N PHE A 20 -13.97 -4.88 10.22
CA PHE A 20 -14.48 -3.59 9.74
C PHE A 20 -15.72 -3.11 10.51
N THR A 21 -16.61 -4.03 10.86
CA THR A 21 -17.88 -3.73 11.52
C THR A 21 -18.39 -4.97 12.26
N GLN A 22 -19.23 -4.77 13.28
CA GLN A 22 -20.00 -5.83 13.93
C GLN A 22 -21.38 -6.04 13.29
N GLY A 23 -21.80 -5.14 12.40
CA GLY A 23 -23.05 -5.23 11.65
C GLY A 23 -22.84 -5.67 10.20
N GLN A 24 -23.84 -5.47 9.34
CA GLN A 24 -23.69 -5.79 7.92
C GLN A 24 -22.85 -4.73 7.20
N PRO A 25 -21.74 -5.09 6.53
CA PRO A 25 -20.98 -4.14 5.74
C PRO A 25 -21.82 -3.66 4.54
N TRP A 26 -21.72 -2.37 4.21
CA TRP A 26 -22.46 -1.75 3.12
C TRP A 26 -22.09 -2.30 1.72
N PHE A 27 -20.94 -2.97 1.62
CA PHE A 27 -20.44 -3.61 0.41
C PHE A 27 -19.71 -4.91 0.74
N LYS A 28 -19.57 -5.77 -0.26
CA LYS A 28 -18.87 -7.05 -0.10
C LYS A 28 -17.42 -6.84 0.31
N LEU A 29 -16.95 -7.72 1.18
CA LEU A 29 -15.54 -7.86 1.51
C LEU A 29 -14.79 -8.49 0.34
N ASN A 30 -13.48 -8.25 0.29
CA ASN A 30 -12.61 -9.07 -0.53
C ASN A 30 -12.28 -10.36 0.24
N SER A 31 -12.34 -11.51 -0.43
CA SER A 31 -12.21 -12.83 0.20
C SER A 31 -10.82 -13.11 0.75
N ASN A 32 -9.82 -12.33 0.35
CA ASN A 32 -8.44 -12.48 0.78
C ASN A 32 -8.12 -11.86 2.16
N TYR A 33 -9.10 -11.35 2.91
CA TYR A 33 -8.86 -10.70 4.20
C TYR A 33 -8.24 -11.61 5.28
N HIS A 34 -8.35 -12.94 5.13
CA HIS A 34 -7.67 -13.90 6.00
C HIS A 34 -6.14 -13.93 5.81
N GLU A 35 -5.64 -13.47 4.66
CA GLU A 35 -4.21 -13.44 4.29
C GLU A 35 -3.65 -12.02 4.18
N ILE A 36 -4.51 -11.04 3.87
CA ILE A 36 -4.14 -9.63 3.71
C ILE A 36 -4.94 -8.82 4.72
N ASN A 37 -4.35 -8.44 5.83
CA ASN A 37 -4.99 -7.55 6.80
C ASN A 37 -3.94 -6.78 7.63
N VAL A 38 -4.40 -5.75 8.35
CA VAL A 38 -3.54 -4.89 9.16
C VAL A 38 -2.87 -5.67 10.29
N ALA A 39 -3.60 -6.53 11.01
CA ALA A 39 -3.03 -7.30 12.12
C ALA A 39 -1.84 -8.16 11.67
N GLN A 40 -1.97 -8.88 10.57
CA GLN A 40 -0.88 -9.67 9.98
C GLN A 40 0.26 -8.78 9.46
N ALA A 41 -0.06 -7.67 8.79
CA ALA A 41 0.96 -6.74 8.31
C ALA A 41 1.77 -6.08 9.45
N LEU A 42 1.16 -5.86 10.63
CA LEU A 42 1.86 -5.34 11.79
C LEU A 42 2.69 -6.41 12.53
N ALA A 43 2.25 -7.67 12.47
CA ALA A 43 2.98 -8.80 13.05
C ALA A 43 4.25 -9.14 12.23
N ASP A 44 4.18 -9.09 10.90
CA ASP A 44 5.31 -9.37 10.01
C ASP A 44 6.19 -8.12 9.79
N LYS A 45 7.46 -8.18 10.19
CA LYS A 45 8.43 -7.08 10.01
C LYS A 45 8.87 -6.85 8.57
N ASN A 46 8.65 -7.83 7.69
CA ASN A 46 8.93 -7.72 6.26
C ASN A 46 7.69 -7.29 5.44
N SER A 47 6.59 -6.93 6.11
CA SER A 47 5.34 -6.60 5.45
C SER A 47 5.42 -5.32 4.59
N VAL A 48 4.45 -5.23 3.67
CA VAL A 48 4.22 -4.02 2.88
C VAL A 48 4.01 -2.79 3.78
N PHE A 49 3.38 -2.94 4.95
CA PHE A 49 3.17 -1.84 5.90
C PHE A 49 4.50 -1.21 6.34
N TYR A 50 5.46 -2.02 6.80
CA TYR A 50 6.75 -1.51 7.26
C TYR A 50 7.61 -0.99 6.12
N TYR A 51 7.48 -1.57 4.91
CA TYR A 51 8.13 -1.02 3.73
C TYR A 51 7.62 0.40 3.41
N TYR A 52 6.30 0.60 3.39
CA TYR A 52 5.71 1.93 3.21
C TYR A 52 6.11 2.90 4.32
N GLN A 53 6.10 2.46 5.59
CA GLN A 53 6.54 3.29 6.71
C GLN A 53 7.99 3.78 6.51
N GLN A 54 8.89 2.90 6.07
CA GLN A 54 10.28 3.26 5.77
C GLN A 54 10.39 4.25 4.60
N MET A 55 9.63 4.04 3.51
CA MET A 55 9.61 4.97 2.37
C MET A 55 9.10 6.37 2.76
N ILE A 56 8.04 6.45 3.59
CA ILE A 56 7.51 7.72 4.09
C ILE A 56 8.56 8.42 4.97
N LYS A 57 9.25 7.67 5.83
CA LYS A 57 10.35 8.20 6.64
C LYS A 57 11.48 8.76 5.76
N LEU A 58 11.91 8.03 4.73
CA LEU A 58 12.91 8.52 3.77
C LEU A 58 12.44 9.80 3.07
N ARG A 59 11.18 9.86 2.64
CA ARG A 59 10.59 11.08 2.06
C ARG A 59 10.65 12.27 3.00
N HIS A 60 10.40 12.09 4.29
CA HIS A 60 10.50 13.17 5.27
C HIS A 60 11.96 13.60 5.50
N GLN A 61 12.89 12.65 5.55
CA GLN A 61 14.29 12.91 5.87
C GLN A 61 15.09 13.48 4.69
N LEU A 62 14.75 13.11 3.45
CA LEU A 62 15.50 13.48 2.26
C LEU A 62 14.73 14.49 1.42
N ALA A 63 15.14 15.76 1.49
CA ALA A 63 14.51 16.84 0.73
C ALA A 63 14.50 16.57 -0.78
N VAL A 64 15.54 15.93 -1.33
CA VAL A 64 15.61 15.55 -2.76
C VAL A 64 14.46 14.64 -3.20
N ILE A 65 13.94 13.78 -2.31
CA ILE A 65 12.78 12.93 -2.61
C ILE A 65 11.50 13.77 -2.71
N ARG A 66 11.38 14.84 -1.91
CA ARG A 66 10.22 15.76 -1.89
C ARG A 66 10.27 16.80 -2.99
N TYR A 67 11.38 17.48 -3.13
CA TYR A 67 11.51 18.73 -3.87
C TYR A 67 12.54 18.66 -5.01
N GLY A 68 13.36 17.60 -5.07
CA GLY A 68 14.34 17.45 -6.14
C GLY A 68 13.65 17.38 -7.50
N SER A 69 14.34 17.86 -8.53
CA SER A 69 13.85 17.82 -9.90
C SER A 69 13.64 16.38 -10.36
N PHE A 70 12.76 16.14 -11.33
CA PHE A 70 12.55 14.80 -11.89
C PHE A 70 13.19 14.74 -13.26
N LYS A 71 14.10 13.78 -13.46
CA LYS A 71 14.75 13.52 -14.76
C LYS A 71 14.52 12.06 -15.14
N PRO A 72 13.65 11.76 -16.14
CA PRO A 72 13.48 10.40 -16.62
C PRO A 72 14.79 9.90 -17.25
N LEU A 73 15.08 8.62 -17.06
CA LEU A 73 16.21 7.95 -17.69
C LEU A 73 15.66 6.95 -18.70
N GLU A 74 15.85 7.26 -19.98
CA GLU A 74 15.42 6.38 -21.07
C GLU A 74 16.33 5.15 -21.12
N LEU A 75 15.74 3.98 -20.87
CA LEU A 75 16.39 2.69 -20.99
C LEU A 75 15.78 1.94 -22.18
N ALA A 76 16.61 1.14 -22.85
CA ALA A 76 16.13 0.31 -23.96
C ALA A 76 15.19 -0.82 -23.50
N ASP A 77 15.28 -1.22 -22.22
CA ASP A 77 14.46 -2.28 -21.65
C ASP A 77 13.12 -1.73 -21.11
N PRO A 78 11.97 -2.09 -21.71
CA PRO A 78 10.66 -1.61 -21.28
C PRO A 78 10.23 -2.16 -19.91
N ALA A 79 10.92 -3.15 -19.35
CA ALA A 79 10.62 -3.69 -18.02
C ALA A 79 11.18 -2.81 -16.88
N VAL A 80 12.03 -1.82 -17.18
CA VAL A 80 12.70 -1.00 -16.18
C VAL A 80 12.24 0.46 -16.25
N LEU A 81 11.65 0.93 -15.15
CA LEU A 81 11.36 2.36 -14.95
C LEU A 81 12.50 2.99 -14.15
N ALA A 82 13.28 3.88 -14.78
CA ALA A 82 14.40 4.58 -14.14
C ALA A 82 14.25 6.10 -14.21
N TYR A 83 14.66 6.79 -13.14
CA TYR A 83 14.70 8.25 -13.08
C TYR A 83 15.71 8.72 -12.04
N GLN A 84 16.18 9.96 -12.19
CA GLN A 84 17.03 10.65 -11.23
C GLN A 84 16.27 11.78 -10.55
N ARG A 85 16.67 12.07 -9.29
CA ARG A 85 16.26 13.24 -8.52
C ARG A 85 17.49 13.99 -8.04
N ASP A 86 17.53 15.31 -8.22
CA ASP A 86 18.59 16.24 -7.78
C ASP A 86 18.03 17.55 -7.23
#